data_AF-A0A2M8A6T9-F1
#
_entry.id   AF-A0A2M8A6T9-F1
#
_cell.length_a   1.000
_cell.length_b   1.000
_cell.length_c   1.000
_cell.angle_alpha   90.00
_cell.angle_beta   90.00
_cell.angle_gamma   90.00
#
_symmetry.space_group_name_H-M   'P 1'
#
loop_
_entity.id
_entity.type
_entity.pdbx_description
1 polymer ?
#
loop_
_entity_poly.entity_id
_entity_poly.type
_entity_poly.pdbx_seq_one_letter_code
_entity_poly.pdbx_strand_id
1 'polypeptide(L)' 'MQKFKVMELTIKIDQRKKEARALLEYLKNLPFVEVTTDKPRYNAETEKAIIEARKGNAEKISLNEFRNQLYS' A
#
# COMPACT_ATOMS: atom_id res chain seq x y z
N MET A 1 -31.05 -0.90 19.60
CA MET A 1 -29.71 -0.99 18.98
C MET A 1 -29.25 0.43 18.66
N GLN A 2 -28.31 0.98 19.43
CA GLN A 2 -27.85 2.37 19.30
C GLN A 2 -26.87 2.45 18.10
N LYS A 3 -27.17 3.28 17.10
CA LYS A 3 -26.27 3.52 15.97
C LYS A 3 -25.11 4.40 16.46
N PHE A 4 -23.91 3.84 16.57
CA PHE A 4 -22.69 4.63 16.79
C PHE A 4 -22.42 5.45 15.53
N LYS A 5 -22.40 6.78 15.68
CA LYS A 5 -22.00 7.69 14.60
C LYS A 5 -20.49 7.53 14.42
N VAL A 6 -20.05 6.90 13.33
CA VAL A 6 -18.64 6.84 12.96
C VAL A 6 -18.21 8.25 12.57
N MET A 7 -17.19 8.77 13.24
CA MET A 7 -16.64 10.09 12.93
C MET A 7 -15.48 9.91 11.95
N GLU A 8 -15.67 10.37 10.72
CA GLU A 8 -14.65 10.29 9.66
C GLU A 8 -13.94 11.65 9.53
N LEU A 9 -12.61 11.63 9.36
CA LEU A 9 -11.79 12.82 9.19
C LEU A 9 -10.86 12.65 8.00
N THR A 10 -10.98 13.55 7.02
CA THR A 10 -10.10 13.58 5.85
C THR A 10 -9.03 14.65 6.03
N ILE A 11 -7.76 14.25 5.99
CA ILE A 11 -6.60 15.15 6.10
C ILE A 11 -5.87 15.18 4.77
N LYS A 12 -5.67 16.38 4.21
CA LYS A 12 -4.82 16.58 3.02
C LYS A 12 -3.37 16.80 3.44
N ILE A 13 -2.46 15.95 2.97
CA ILE A 13 -1.04 15.99 3.32
C ILE A 13 -0.21 16.31 2.08
N ASP A 14 0.53 17.43 2.10
CA ASP A 14 1.52 17.75 1.07
C ASP A 14 2.85 17.01 1.33
N GLN A 15 3.14 16.00 0.50
CA GLN A 15 4.32 15.13 0.62
C GLN A 15 5.64 15.78 0.21
N ARG A 16 5.66 17.09 -0.12
CA ARG A 16 6.91 17.82 -0.45
C ARG A 16 7.85 17.97 0.74
N LYS A 17 7.33 17.89 1.97
CA LYS A 17 8.09 18.02 3.22
C LYS A 17 8.48 16.66 3.79
N LYS A 18 9.66 16.57 4.44
CA LYS A 18 10.17 15.29 4.97
C LYS A 18 9.28 14.76 6.11
N GLU A 19 8.80 15.68 6.93
CA GLU A 19 7.90 15.45 8.05
C GLU A 19 6.57 14.86 7.57
N ALA A 20 6.03 15.41 6.48
CA ALA A 20 4.79 14.93 5.86
C ALA A 20 4.93 13.51 5.30
N ARG A 21 6.10 13.16 4.73
CA ARG A 21 6.38 11.79 4.26
C ARG A 21 6.46 10.81 5.43
N ALA A 22 7.15 11.18 6.51
CA ALA A 22 7.26 10.34 7.70
C ALA A 22 5.89 10.08 8.34
N LEU A 23 5.05 11.12 8.44
CA LEU A 23 3.68 10.99 8.91
C LEU A 23 2.85 10.04 8.04
N LEU A 24 2.95 10.17 6.71
CA LEU A 24 2.23 9.31 5.77
C LEU A 24 2.66 7.84 5.88
N GLU A 25 3.96 7.57 6.00
CA GLU A 25 4.47 6.19 6.18
C GLU A 25 4.02 5.59 7.51
N TYR A 26 3.97 6.37 8.59
CA TYR A 26 3.39 5.93 9.86
C TYR A 26 1.90 5.59 9.71
N LEU A 27 1.11 6.48 9.09
CA LEU A 27 -0.34 6.29 8.91
C LEU A 27 -0.68 5.06 8.06
N LYS A 28 0.14 4.74 7.04
CA LYS A 28 -0.03 3.53 6.21
C LYS A 28 0.06 2.21 6.98
N ASN A 29 0.71 2.20 8.13
CA ASN A 29 0.86 0.99 8.94
C ASN A 29 -0.32 0.77 9.90
N LEU A 30 -1.26 1.72 9.99
CA LEU A 30 -2.40 1.62 10.88
C LEU A 30 -3.59 0.96 10.15
N PRO A 31 -4.18 -0.13 10.71
CA PRO A 31 -5.19 -0.93 10.01
C PRO A 31 -6.55 -0.23 9.84
N PHE A 32 -6.76 0.88 10.54
CA PHE A 32 -7.99 1.67 10.52
C PHE A 32 -7.87 2.96 9.69
N VAL A 33 -6.74 3.16 9.02
CA VAL A 33 -6.50 4.35 8.19
C VAL A 33 -6.55 3.97 6.72
N GLU A 34 -7.42 4.65 5.98
CA GLU A 34 -7.43 4.60 4.53
C GLU A 34 -6.60 5.74 3.97
N VAL A 35 -5.55 5.41 3.21
CA VAL A 35 -4.69 6.40 2.55
C VAL A 35 -4.99 6.41 1.06
N THR A 36 -5.76 7.40 0.62
CA THR A 36 -6.00 7.66 -0.80
C THR A 36 -4.88 8.54 -1.35
N THR A 37 -4.23 8.09 -2.43
CA THR A 37 -3.19 8.89 -3.11
C THR A 37 -3.64 9.12 -4.54
N ASP A 38 -3.66 10.38 -5.00
CA ASP A 38 -4.14 10.74 -6.36
C ASP A 38 -3.25 10.20 -7.50
N LYS A 39 -2.12 9.57 -7.16
CA LYS A 39 -1.22 8.94 -8.12
C LYS A 39 -1.00 7.47 -7.75
N PRO A 40 -1.32 6.52 -8.64
CA PRO A 40 -0.93 5.15 -8.43
C PRO A 40 0.59 5.08 -8.42
N ARG A 41 1.17 4.52 -7.34
CA ARG A 41 2.62 4.38 -7.16
C ARG A 41 3.22 3.40 -8.17
N TYR A 42 2.37 2.56 -8.74
CA TYR A 42 2.69 1.50 -9.67
C TYR A 42 1.75 1.56 -10.87
N ASN A 43 2.13 0.93 -11.99
CA ASN A 43 1.17 0.75 -13.09
C ASN A 43 0.06 -0.25 -12.67
N ALA A 44 -1.04 -0.29 -13.43
CA ALA A 44 -2.20 -1.11 -13.09
C ALA A 44 -1.87 -2.61 -12.97
N GLU A 45 -0.91 -3.11 -13.77
CA GLU A 45 -0.46 -4.51 -13.73
C GLU A 45 0.26 -4.84 -12.41
N THR A 46 1.18 -3.98 -12.00
CA THR A 46 1.94 -4.15 -10.76
C THR A 46 1.04 -4.03 -9.53
N GLU A 47 0.06 -3.13 -9.56
CA GLU A 47 -0.89 -2.98 -8.44
C GLU A 47 -1.76 -4.24 -8.28
N LYS A 48 -2.24 -4.84 -9.38
CA LYS A 48 -2.91 -6.14 -9.36
C LYS A 48 -2.02 -7.23 -8.77
N ALA A 49 -0.78 -7.33 -9.23
CA ALA A 49 0.17 -8.33 -8.72
C ALA A 49 0.42 -8.20 -7.21
N ILE A 50 0.54 -6.96 -6.69
CA ILE A 50 0.69 -6.70 -5.25
C ILE A 50 -0.58 -7.14 -4.48
N ILE A 51 -1.76 -6.82 -5.00
CA ILE A 51 -3.02 -7.21 -4.36
C ILE A 51 -3.17 -8.73 -4.31
N GLU A 52 -2.84 -9.44 -5.40
CA GLU A 52 -2.87 -10.90 -5.47
C GLU A 52 -1.86 -11.54 -4.51
N ALA A 53 -0.64 -11.01 -4.45
CA ALA A 53 0.36 -11.46 -3.50
C ALA A 53 -0.09 -11.25 -2.04
N ARG A 54 -0.70 -10.10 -1.72
CA ARG A 54 -1.27 -9.83 -0.38
C ARG A 54 -2.44 -10.75 -0.04
N LYS A 55 -3.20 -11.21 -1.04
CA LYS A 55 -4.27 -12.19 -0.88
C LYS A 55 -3.75 -13.63 -0.70
N GLY A 56 -2.43 -13.85 -0.82
CA GLY A 56 -1.82 -15.18 -0.72
C GLY A 56 -1.80 -15.95 -2.04
N ASN A 57 -2.22 -15.33 -3.14
CA ASN A 57 -2.19 -15.93 -4.48
C ASN A 57 -0.83 -15.66 -5.15
N ALA A 58 0.26 -16.03 -4.47
CA ALA A 58 1.61 -15.89 -4.98
C ALA A 58 2.42 -17.14 -4.70
N GLU A 59 3.28 -17.50 -5.65
CA GLU A 59 4.21 -18.60 -5.49
C GLU A 59 5.45 -18.12 -4.73
N LYS A 60 5.84 -18.89 -3.71
CA LYS A 60 7.03 -18.60 -2.93
C LYS A 60 8.24 -19.23 -3.62
N ILE A 61 9.01 -18.41 -4.31
CA ILE A 61 10.28 -18.82 -4.93
C ILE A 61 11.47 -18.29 -4.12
N SER A 62 12.62 -18.95 -4.27
CA SER A 62 13.89 -18.48 -3.71
C SER A 62 14.47 -17.31 -4.53
N LEU A 63 15.34 -16.54 -3.90
CA LEU A 63 16.01 -15.41 -4.56
C LEU A 63 16.90 -15.85 -5.74
N ASN A 64 17.47 -17.07 -5.67
CA ASN A 64 18.29 -17.60 -6.75
C ASN A 64 17.44 -18.01 -7.96
N GLU A 65 16.29 -18.65 -7.74
CA GLU A 65 15.34 -18.99 -8.81
C GLU A 65 14.82 -17.73 -9.51
N PHE A 66 14.45 -16.70 -8.74
CA PHE A 66 14.02 -15.42 -9.30
C PHE A 66 15.10 -14.77 -10.17
N ARG A 67 16.36 -14.77 -9.71
CA ARG A 67 17.49 -14.23 -10.50
C ARG A 67 17.69 -14.98 -11.79
N ASN A 68 17.61 -16.32 -11.76
CA ASN A 68 17.74 -17.12 -12.98
C ASN A 68 16.67 -16.71 -14.00
N GLN A 69 15.42 -16.54 -13.61
CA GLN A 69 14.34 -16.12 -14.53
C GLN A 69 14.58 -14.76 -15.22
N LEU A 70 15.29 -13.83 -14.57
CA LEU A 70 15.54 -12.48 -15.11
C LEU A 70 16.76 -12.41 -16.04
N TYR A 71 17.76 -13.26 -15.79
CA TYR A 71 19.06 -13.23 -16.47
C TYR A 71 19.31 -14.47 -17.34
N SER A 72 18.28 -15.29 -17.58
CA SER A 72 18.31 -16.42 -18.53
C SER A 72 18.50 -15.95 -19.97
#